data_AF-A0A925C3I7-F1
#
_entry.id   AF-A0A925C3I7-F1
#
_cell.length_a   1.000
_cell.length_b   1.000
_cell.length_c   1.000
_cell.angle_alpha   90.00
_cell.angle_beta   90.00
_cell.angle_gamma   90.00
#
_symmetry.space_group_name_H-M   'P 1'
#
loop_
_entity.id
_entity.type
_entity.pdbx_description
1 polymer ?
#
loop_
_entity_poly.entity_id
_entity_poly.type
_entity_poly.pdbx_seq_one_letter_code
_entity_poly.pdbx_strand_id
1 'polypeptide(L)'
;MAHFLLRVPDLRPHRDFTTMANVWQDKPSIHEPDHDAMAIVLEARHGLHAAEVADFFSAVHYRNGDEDRSSAWANVAERVRDRQRERMHQ
;
A
#
# COMPACT_ATOMS: atom_id res chain seq x y z
N MET A 1 23.02 23.32 -60.77
CA MET A 1 22.78 24.37 -59.75
C MET A 1 21.86 23.76 -58.70
N ALA A 2 22.41 23.50 -57.52
CA ALA A 2 21.77 22.80 -56.43
C ALA A 2 20.64 23.63 -55.79
N HIS A 3 19.55 22.98 -55.39
CA HIS A 3 18.72 23.50 -54.29
C HIS A 3 18.30 22.33 -53.38
N PHE A 4 18.79 22.44 -52.16
CA PHE A 4 18.69 21.49 -51.06
C PHE A 4 17.38 21.78 -50.33
N LEU A 5 16.46 20.81 -50.23
CA LEU A 5 15.32 20.87 -49.31
C LEU A 5 15.33 19.62 -48.44
N LEU A 6 15.76 19.81 -47.19
CA LEU A 6 15.74 18.83 -46.13
C LEU A 6 14.29 18.41 -45.85
N ARG A 7 13.93 17.16 -46.18
CA ARG A 7 12.73 16.54 -45.62
C ARG A 7 13.10 15.96 -44.26
N VAL A 8 12.80 16.69 -43.20
CA VAL A 8 12.86 16.17 -41.83
C VAL A 8 11.66 15.23 -41.65
N PRO A 9 11.85 13.92 -41.39
CA PRO A 9 10.75 13.09 -40.95
C PRO A 9 10.34 13.53 -39.53
N ASP A 10 9.07 13.87 -39.37
CA ASP A 10 8.44 14.17 -38.07
C ASP A 10 8.51 12.90 -37.20
N LEU A 11 9.55 12.79 -36.36
CA LEU A 11 9.61 11.80 -35.30
C LEU A 11 8.69 12.26 -34.17
N ARG A 12 7.38 12.09 -34.35
CA ARG A 12 6.48 12.06 -33.20
C ARG A 12 6.64 10.70 -32.54
N PRO A 13 7.14 10.60 -31.29
CA PRO A 13 6.93 9.39 -30.53
C PRO A 13 5.42 9.25 -30.33
N HIS A 14 4.82 8.23 -30.94
CA HIS A 14 3.50 7.74 -30.54
C HIS A 14 3.69 7.09 -29.18
N ARG A 15 3.72 7.93 -28.14
CA ARG A 15 3.70 7.49 -26.76
C ARG A 15 2.26 7.11 -26.50
N ASP A 16 1.97 5.82 -26.64
CA ASP A 16 0.71 5.21 -26.21
C ASP A 16 0.59 5.35 -24.69
N PHE A 17 0.20 6.55 -24.24
CA PHE A 17 -0.09 6.84 -22.83
C PHE A 17 -1.18 5.92 -22.27
N THR A 18 -2.00 5.33 -23.14
CA THR A 18 -3.05 4.37 -22.80
C THR A 18 -2.49 3.04 -22.27
N THR A 19 -1.31 2.59 -22.72
CA THR A 19 -0.75 1.29 -22.29
C THR A 19 -0.24 1.32 -20.84
N MET A 20 0.18 2.50 -20.35
CA MET A 20 0.68 2.66 -18.97
C MET A 20 -0.43 2.99 -17.95
N ALA A 21 -1.58 3.50 -18.40
CA ALA A 21 -2.70 3.83 -17.52
C ALA A 21 -3.36 2.57 -16.91
N ASN A 22 -3.28 1.43 -17.60
CA ASN A 22 -3.96 0.20 -17.20
C ASN A 22 -3.13 -0.67 -16.25
N VAL A 23 -1.82 -0.39 -16.10
CA VAL A 23 -0.92 -1.14 -15.19
C VAL A 23 -1.30 -0.96 -13.72
N TRP A 24 -1.93 0.16 -13.38
CA TRP A 24 -2.43 0.45 -12.03
C TRP A 24 -3.86 -0.04 -11.78
N GLN A 25 -4.54 -0.48 -12.83
CA GLN A 25 -5.96 -0.84 -12.79
C GLN A 25 -6.16 -2.34 -12.62
N ASP A 26 -5.10 -3.13 -12.84
CA ASP A 26 -4.96 -4.46 -12.27
C ASP A 26 -4.63 -4.29 -10.79
N LYS A 27 -5.59 -3.79 -10.01
CA LYS A 27 -5.51 -3.82 -8.56
C LYS A 27 -5.47 -5.31 -8.25
N PRO A 28 -4.32 -5.90 -7.86
CA PRO A 28 -4.34 -7.28 -7.43
C PRO A 28 -5.44 -7.33 -6.38
N SER A 29 -6.30 -8.34 -6.42
CA SER A 29 -7.09 -8.68 -5.26
C SER A 29 -6.08 -8.77 -4.13
N ILE A 30 -5.95 -7.68 -3.35
CA ILE A 30 -5.17 -7.63 -2.13
C ILE A 30 -5.99 -8.58 -1.27
N HIS A 31 -5.65 -9.86 -1.37
CA HIS A 31 -6.30 -10.97 -0.70
C HIS A 31 -6.02 -10.74 0.77
N GLU A 32 -6.92 -10.02 1.41
CA GLU A 32 -6.75 -9.44 2.73
C GLU A 32 -5.56 -8.45 2.79
N PRO A 33 -5.66 -7.34 3.55
CA PRO A 33 -4.43 -6.68 3.97
C PRO A 33 -3.59 -7.76 4.67
N ASP A 34 -2.34 -7.96 4.25
CA ASP A 34 -1.42 -8.86 4.93
C ASP A 34 -1.12 -8.25 6.32
N HIS A 35 -2.04 -8.49 7.26
CA HIS A 35 -2.02 -7.97 8.62
C HIS A 35 -0.73 -8.41 9.33
N ASP A 36 -0.15 -9.54 8.91
CA ASP A 36 1.12 -10.04 9.40
C ASP A 36 2.27 -9.14 8.95
N ALA A 37 2.32 -8.78 7.67
CA ALA A 37 3.32 -7.83 7.17
C ALA A 37 3.22 -6.46 7.88
N MET A 38 1.99 -5.96 8.06
CA MET A 38 1.77 -4.71 8.80
C MET A 38 2.17 -4.81 10.27
N ALA A 39 1.82 -5.92 10.93
CA ALA A 39 2.21 -6.18 12.32
C ALA A 39 3.73 -6.24 12.47
N ILE A 40 4.44 -6.92 11.57
CA ILE A 40 5.91 -6.99 11.56
C ILE A 40 6.53 -5.59 11.46
N VAL A 41 6.04 -4.75 10.54
CA VAL A 41 6.56 -3.38 10.38
C VAL A 41 6.30 -2.53 11.61
N LEU A 42 5.10 -2.64 12.20
CA LEU A 42 4.78 -1.90 13.42
C LEU A 42 5.63 -2.37 14.61
N GLU A 43 5.81 -3.68 14.78
CA GLU A 43 6.69 -4.24 15.82
C GLU A 43 8.13 -3.73 15.66
N ALA A 44 8.66 -3.72 14.43
CA ALA A 44 10.02 -3.25 14.16
C ALA A 44 10.20 -1.76 14.48
N ARG A 45 9.16 -0.94 14.30
CA ARG A 45 9.23 0.51 14.51
C ARG A 45 8.83 0.97 15.91
N HIS A 46 7.89 0.29 16.53
CA HIS A 46 7.22 0.74 17.76
C HIS A 46 7.37 -0.25 18.92
N GLY A 47 7.92 -1.44 18.69
CA GLY A 47 8.20 -2.43 19.72
C GLY A 47 6.95 -2.79 20.52
N LEU A 48 7.01 -2.56 21.83
CA LEU A 48 5.90 -2.83 22.76
C LEU A 48 4.62 -2.04 22.43
N HIS A 49 4.75 -0.85 21.85
CA HIS A 49 3.62 0.04 21.53
C HIS A 49 2.95 -0.27 20.19
N ALA A 50 3.42 -1.27 19.45
CA ALA A 50 2.91 -1.58 18.10
C ALA A 50 1.39 -1.82 18.07
N ALA A 51 0.84 -2.54 19.05
CA ALA A 51 -0.60 -2.80 19.12
C ALA A 51 -1.41 -1.53 19.41
N GLU A 52 -0.90 -0.66 20.29
CA GLU A 52 -1.56 0.60 20.65
C GLU A 52 -1.57 1.58 19.47
N VAL A 53 -0.51 1.59 18.66
CA VAL A 53 -0.46 2.38 17.42
C VAL A 53 -1.50 1.88 16.40
N ALA A 54 -1.67 0.57 16.26
CA ALA A 54 -2.71 0.01 15.39
C ALA A 54 -4.13 0.33 15.90
N ASP A 55 -4.39 0.21 17.21
CA ASP A 55 -5.65 0.62 17.82
C ASP A 55 -5.95 2.11 17.58
N PHE A 56 -4.93 2.98 17.68
CA PHE A 56 -5.08 4.40 17.39
C PHE A 56 -5.60 4.64 15.97
N PHE A 57 -5.01 3.97 14.96
CA PHE A 57 -5.50 4.09 13.59
C PHE A 57 -6.90 3.52 13.43
N SER A 58 -7.21 2.40 14.07
CA SER A 58 -8.56 1.83 14.07
C SER A 58 -9.59 2.83 14.60
N ALA A 59 -9.31 3.47 15.74
CA ALA A 59 -10.17 4.47 16.36
C ALA A 59 -10.32 5.75 15.50
N VAL A 60 -9.24 6.21 14.86
CA VAL A 60 -9.28 7.35 13.94
C VAL A 60 -10.18 7.07 12.74
N HIS A 61 -10.05 5.89 12.12
CA HIS A 61 -10.87 5.51 10.98
C HIS A 61 -12.33 5.30 11.36
N TYR A 62 -12.61 4.69 12.51
CA TYR A 62 -13.97 4.55 13.03
C TYR A 62 -14.66 5.91 13.18
N ARG A 63 -13.98 6.87 13.80
CA ARG A 63 -14.50 8.24 14.00
C ARG A 63 -14.75 8.99 12.69
N ASN A 64 -14.06 8.61 11.62
CA ASN A 64 -14.23 9.20 10.30
C ASN A 64 -15.29 8.47 9.44
N GLY A 65 -15.94 7.43 9.98
CA GLY A 65 -16.92 6.62 9.24
C GLY A 65 -16.30 5.64 8.25
N ASP A 66 -15.00 5.35 8.38
CA ASP A 66 -14.28 4.40 7.53
C ASP A 66 -14.17 3.05 8.24
N GLU A 67 -15.30 2.31 8.24
CA GLU A 67 -15.45 1.05 8.97
C GLU A 67 -14.49 -0.04 8.44
N ASP A 68 -14.29 -0.12 7.13
CA ASP A 68 -13.39 -1.10 6.51
C ASP A 68 -11.95 -0.92 6.98
N ARG A 69 -11.43 0.32 6.96
CA ARG A 69 -10.07 0.59 7.46
C ARG A 69 -9.99 0.47 8.97
N SER A 70 -11.04 0.83 9.69
CA SER A 70 -11.09 0.65 11.14
C SER A 70 -10.95 -0.82 11.52
N SER A 71 -11.69 -1.71 10.84
CA SER A 71 -11.65 -3.15 11.01
C SER A 71 -10.27 -3.72 10.65
N ALA A 72 -9.70 -3.32 9.50
CA ALA A 72 -8.36 -3.75 9.10
C ALA A 72 -7.30 -3.42 10.16
N TRP A 73 -7.30 -2.20 10.70
CA TRP A 73 -6.36 -1.81 11.76
C TRP A 73 -6.61 -2.53 13.09
N ALA A 74 -7.86 -2.86 13.41
CA ALA A 74 -8.19 -3.68 14.58
C ALA A 74 -7.59 -5.09 14.45
N ASN A 75 -7.71 -5.71 13.27
CA ASN A 75 -7.12 -7.02 12.99
C ASN A 75 -5.59 -6.99 13.08
N VAL A 76 -4.94 -5.92 12.61
CA VAL A 76 -3.49 -5.73 12.79
C VAL A 76 -3.13 -5.64 14.27
N ALA A 77 -3.91 -4.91 15.08
CA ALA A 77 -3.66 -4.77 16.50
C ALA A 77 -3.79 -6.11 17.25
N GLU A 78 -4.80 -6.92 16.91
CA GLU A 78 -4.95 -8.29 17.41
C GLU A 78 -3.73 -9.15 17.02
N ARG A 79 -3.30 -9.08 15.76
CA ARG A 79 -2.17 -9.86 15.28
C ARG A 79 -0.86 -9.52 15.99
N VAL A 80 -0.60 -8.24 16.25
CA VAL A 80 0.56 -7.81 17.05
C VAL A 80 0.50 -8.41 18.46
N ARG A 81 -0.68 -8.39 19.10
CA ARG A 81 -0.86 -8.95 20.45
C ARG A 81 -0.60 -10.45 20.46
N ASP A 82 -1.10 -11.18 19.48
CA ASP A 82 -0.86 -12.62 19.37
C ASP A 82 0.64 -12.93 19.29
N ARG A 83 1.36 -12.22 18.42
CA ARG A 83 2.81 -12.35 18.27
C ARG A 83 3.57 -11.95 19.55
N GLN A 84 3.11 -10.93 20.26
CA GLN A 84 3.67 -10.55 21.56
C GLN A 84 3.47 -11.66 22.59
N ARG A 85 2.29 -12.28 22.66
CA ARG A 85 2.02 -13.43 23.55
C ARG A 85 2.86 -14.64 23.17
N GLU A 86 2.96 -14.98 21.88
CA GLU A 86 3.80 -16.08 21.38
C GLU A 86 5.26 -15.93 21.85
N ARG A 87 5.81 -14.71 21.81
CA ARG A 87 7.17 -14.42 22.30
C ARG A 87 7.32 -14.51 23.82
N MET A 88 6.26 -14.26 24.60
CA MET A 88 6.29 -14.43 26.06
C MET A 88 6.23 -15.90 26.49
N HIS A 89 5.75 -16.78 25.62
CA HIS A 89 5.63 -18.22 25.86
C HIS A 89 6.79 -19.07 25.28
N GLN A 90 7.73 -18.44 24.56
CA GLN A 90 8.98 -19.04 24.08
C GLN A 90 10.12 -18.83 25.09
#